data_AF-A0A1L3I7C0-F1
#
_entry.id   AF-A0A1L3I7C0-F1
#
_cell.length_a   1.000
_cell.length_b   1.000
_cell.length_c   1.000
_cell.angle_alpha   90.00
_cell.angle_beta   90.00
_cell.angle_gamma   90.00
#
_symmetry.space_group_name_H-M   'P 1'
#
loop_
_entity.id
_entity.type
_entity.pdbx_description
1 polymer ?
#
loop_
_entity_poly.entity_id
_entity_poly.type
_entity_poly.pdbx_seq_one_letter_code
_entity_poly.pdbx_strand_id
1 'polypeptide(L)'
;MPLISGALWFTEVEVLERGAPPRVMPAGLLPEHVRHRLTARRATIAGLDMTQPQIMGILNVTPDSFSDGGQHNDVSVACDTALQMVADGASIIDVGGESTRPGAALVPEEEEIRRTAPVIAAIRAKSEVPISIDTRKAVVLAEALEAGASLTNDVSGFTFDPALAPLTAQAGVPACIMHAQGDPETMQENPQYADVLLDIYDFLSTQIDRLEDTGVVREQIVVDPGIGFGKTLEHNLVLLRNLSLFHGLGCPILLGVSRKGFIGKIGHAPDVAARAPGSIAVGLAALAQGVQFLRVHDVAETAQAVRLWQSVR
;
A
#
# COMPACT_ATOMS: atom_id res chain seq x y z
N MET A 1 3.44 23.09 -12.49
CA MET A 1 3.19 21.87 -13.27
C MET A 1 2.20 21.01 -12.49
N PRO A 2 1.24 20.36 -13.15
CA PRO A 2 0.30 19.47 -12.48
C PRO A 2 1.04 18.20 -12.07
N LEU A 3 0.97 17.82 -10.80
CA LEU A 3 1.42 16.52 -10.34
C LEU A 3 0.46 15.46 -10.90
N ILE A 4 1.00 14.44 -11.58
CA ILE A 4 0.28 13.30 -12.17
C ILE A 4 -0.94 13.68 -13.04
N SER A 5 -0.92 14.88 -13.65
CA SER A 5 -2.07 15.47 -14.35
C SER A 5 -3.35 15.58 -13.49
N GLY A 6 -3.19 15.68 -12.17
CA GLY A 6 -4.25 15.80 -11.18
C GLY A 6 -4.46 17.25 -10.68
N ALA A 7 -5.14 17.36 -9.53
CA ALA A 7 -5.51 18.64 -8.94
C ALA A 7 -4.36 19.36 -8.19
N LEU A 8 -3.27 18.65 -7.87
CA LEU A 8 -2.13 19.23 -7.15
C LEU A 8 -1.11 19.81 -8.14
N TRP A 9 -0.50 20.94 -7.78
CA TRP A 9 0.46 21.64 -8.64
C TRP A 9 1.69 22.05 -7.84
N PHE A 10 2.84 22.08 -8.51
CA PHE A 10 4.12 22.53 -7.95
C PHE A 10 4.86 23.44 -8.94
N THR A 11 5.60 24.42 -8.43
CA THR A 11 6.42 25.35 -9.24
C THR A 11 7.90 25.09 -9.10
N GLU A 12 8.30 24.49 -7.99
CA GLU A 12 9.67 24.19 -7.61
C GLU A 12 9.75 22.73 -7.15
N VAL A 13 10.96 22.18 -7.18
CA VAL A 13 11.28 20.86 -6.69
C VAL A 13 12.51 20.93 -5.81
N GLU A 14 12.49 20.18 -4.73
CA GLU A 14 13.68 19.90 -3.93
C GLU A 14 14.38 18.68 -4.52
N VAL A 15 15.68 18.84 -4.82
CA VAL A 15 16.53 17.75 -5.30
C VAL A 15 17.40 17.28 -4.14
N LEU A 16 17.30 15.99 -3.86
CA LEU A 16 18.04 15.30 -2.84
C LEU A 16 19.14 14.47 -3.49
N GLU A 17 20.36 14.57 -2.98
CA GLU A 17 21.53 13.85 -3.49
C GLU A 17 22.39 13.40 -2.31
N ARG A 18 22.86 12.14 -2.34
CA ARG A 18 23.64 11.57 -1.24
C ARG A 18 24.94 12.37 -1.05
N GLY A 19 25.19 12.78 0.20
CA GLY A 19 26.38 13.54 0.55
C GLY A 19 26.35 15.02 0.13
N ALA A 20 25.21 15.52 -0.37
CA ALA A 20 25.01 16.93 -0.68
C ALA A 20 23.80 17.50 0.10
N PRO A 21 23.81 18.80 0.44
CA PRO A 21 22.63 19.43 1.03
C PRO A 21 21.49 19.50 0.00
N PRO A 22 20.21 19.43 0.44
CA PRO A 22 19.07 19.62 -0.43
C PRO A 22 19.14 20.94 -1.21
N ARG A 23 18.72 20.92 -2.47
CA ARG A 23 18.67 22.11 -3.33
C ARG A 23 17.30 22.29 -3.95
N VAL A 24 16.75 23.49 -3.88
CA VAL A 24 15.47 23.82 -4.53
C VAL A 24 15.76 24.40 -5.92
N MET A 25 15.00 23.96 -6.92
CA MET A 25 15.08 24.53 -8.27
C MET A 25 13.69 24.62 -8.93
N PRO A 26 13.51 25.53 -9.91
CA PRO A 26 12.28 25.61 -10.70
C PRO A 26 11.99 24.29 -11.41
N ALA A 27 10.74 23.82 -11.35
CA ALA A 27 10.31 22.57 -11.98
C ALA A 27 10.53 22.53 -13.50
N GLY A 28 10.57 23.71 -14.15
CA GLY A 28 10.88 23.86 -15.57
C GLY A 28 12.28 23.39 -15.98
N LEU A 29 13.21 23.31 -15.03
CA LEU A 29 14.60 22.90 -15.24
C LEU A 29 14.85 21.42 -14.98
N LEU A 30 13.81 20.65 -14.60
CA LEU A 30 13.94 19.21 -14.43
C LEU A 30 14.29 18.52 -15.75
N PRO A 31 15.12 17.47 -15.73
CA PRO A 31 15.29 16.58 -16.87
C PRO A 31 13.93 16.07 -17.36
N GLU A 32 13.77 15.95 -18.69
CA GLU A 32 12.48 15.63 -19.30
C GLU A 32 11.87 14.33 -18.76
N HIS A 33 12.67 13.29 -18.59
CA HIS A 33 12.20 12.01 -18.06
C HIS A 33 11.67 12.11 -16.62
N VAL A 34 12.33 12.90 -15.74
CA VAL A 34 11.85 13.15 -14.37
C VAL A 34 10.55 13.94 -14.40
N ARG A 35 10.51 15.00 -15.21
CA ARG A 35 9.31 15.82 -15.39
C ARG A 35 8.15 14.97 -15.90
N HIS A 36 8.39 14.06 -16.85
CA HIS A 36 7.37 13.13 -17.34
C HIS A 36 6.85 12.24 -16.21
N ARG A 37 7.73 11.60 -15.43
CA ARG A 37 7.31 10.76 -14.28
C ARG A 37 6.45 11.51 -13.26
N LEU A 38 6.75 12.79 -13.02
CA LEU A 38 6.00 13.62 -12.07
C LEU A 38 4.68 14.16 -12.62
N THR A 39 4.56 14.38 -13.93
CA THR A 39 3.43 15.15 -14.51
C THR A 39 2.50 14.33 -15.40
N ALA A 40 2.96 13.21 -15.95
CA ALA A 40 2.16 12.34 -16.80
C ALA A 40 0.98 11.76 -16.02
N ARG A 41 -0.17 11.64 -16.68
CA ARG A 41 -1.33 10.95 -16.13
C ARG A 41 -0.95 9.49 -15.88
N ARG A 42 -1.18 9.01 -14.66
CA ARG A 42 -0.99 7.60 -14.31
C ARG A 42 -2.06 6.73 -14.99
N ALA A 43 -1.67 5.54 -15.45
CA ALA A 43 -2.63 4.54 -15.93
C ALA A 43 -3.54 4.08 -14.79
N THR A 44 -4.63 3.40 -15.13
CA THR A 44 -5.51 2.79 -14.13
C THR A 44 -4.84 1.58 -13.49
N ILE A 45 -5.04 1.39 -12.19
CA ILE A 45 -4.60 0.20 -11.45
C ILE A 45 -5.85 -0.62 -11.11
N ALA A 46 -5.95 -1.84 -11.62
CA ALA A 46 -7.14 -2.68 -11.48
C ALA A 46 -8.45 -1.94 -11.86
N GLY A 47 -8.40 -1.09 -12.90
CA GLY A 47 -9.53 -0.28 -13.35
C GLY A 47 -9.78 1.03 -12.57
N LEU A 48 -9.02 1.30 -11.51
CA LEU A 48 -9.19 2.51 -10.68
C LEU A 48 -8.45 3.72 -11.27
N ASP A 49 -9.09 4.89 -11.26
CA ASP A 49 -8.49 6.14 -11.76
C ASP A 49 -7.51 6.75 -10.73
N MET A 50 -6.22 6.74 -11.08
CA MET A 50 -5.14 7.25 -10.23
C MET A 50 -5.09 8.78 -10.13
N THR A 51 -6.02 9.50 -10.77
CA THR A 51 -6.23 10.94 -10.54
C THR A 51 -7.13 11.24 -9.35
N GLN A 52 -7.75 10.22 -8.77
CA GLN A 52 -8.58 10.31 -7.55
C GLN A 52 -7.96 9.47 -6.41
N PRO A 53 -8.10 9.92 -5.16
CA PRO A 53 -7.80 9.09 -3.99
C PRO A 53 -8.62 7.78 -4.02
N GLN A 54 -7.94 6.68 -3.76
CA GLN A 54 -8.48 5.34 -3.67
C GLN A 54 -8.39 4.85 -2.23
N ILE A 55 -9.47 4.24 -1.72
CA ILE A 55 -9.53 3.72 -0.37
C ILE A 55 -9.46 2.20 -0.46
N MET A 56 -8.37 1.64 0.06
CA MET A 56 -8.15 0.21 0.16
C MET A 56 -8.56 -0.27 1.55
N GLY A 57 -9.67 -1.02 1.63
CA GLY A 57 -10.17 -1.60 2.87
C GLY A 57 -9.38 -2.85 3.26
N ILE A 58 -8.85 -2.90 4.48
CA ILE A 58 -8.08 -4.04 5.00
C ILE A 58 -9.03 -5.11 5.53
N LEU A 59 -9.03 -6.30 4.93
CA LEU A 59 -9.76 -7.49 5.38
C LEU A 59 -8.77 -8.58 5.81
N ASN A 60 -8.44 -8.62 7.11
CA ASN A 60 -7.61 -9.69 7.67
C ASN A 60 -8.47 -10.93 7.92
N VAL A 61 -8.11 -12.06 7.34
CA VAL A 61 -8.78 -13.36 7.49
C VAL A 61 -7.92 -14.30 8.35
N THR A 62 -7.57 -13.83 9.55
CA THR A 62 -6.81 -14.61 10.54
C THR A 62 -7.74 -15.20 11.62
N PRO A 63 -7.36 -16.30 12.30
CA PRO A 63 -8.19 -16.93 13.34
C PRO A 63 -8.64 -15.97 14.44
N ASP A 64 -7.77 -15.03 14.84
CA ASP A 64 -8.07 -14.03 15.87
C ASP A 64 -9.11 -12.98 15.42
N SER A 65 -9.40 -12.91 14.11
CA SER A 65 -10.30 -11.88 13.54
C SER A 65 -11.77 -12.31 13.55
N PHE A 66 -12.08 -13.61 13.67
CA PHE A 66 -13.44 -14.15 13.53
C PHE A 66 -13.79 -15.29 14.52
N SER A 67 -13.09 -15.36 15.66
CA SER A 67 -12.98 -16.54 16.54
C SER A 67 -14.26 -17.11 17.22
N ASP A 68 -15.47 -16.73 16.81
CA ASP A 68 -16.73 -17.18 17.43
C ASP A 68 -17.62 -18.06 16.52
N GLY A 69 -17.23 -18.30 15.25
CA GLY A 69 -17.97 -19.09 14.27
C GLY A 69 -17.19 -20.32 13.75
N GLY A 70 -17.88 -21.31 13.20
CA GLY A 70 -17.20 -22.33 12.40
C GLY A 70 -16.72 -21.76 11.05
N GLN A 71 -15.86 -22.48 10.31
CA GLN A 71 -15.24 -22.00 9.06
C GLN A 71 -16.22 -21.38 8.03
N HIS A 72 -17.44 -21.92 7.90
CA HIS A 72 -18.46 -21.35 6.99
C HIS A 72 -19.03 -20.02 7.49
N ASN A 73 -19.19 -19.86 8.81
CA ASN A 73 -19.60 -18.57 9.39
C ASN A 73 -18.50 -17.54 9.18
N ASP A 74 -17.23 -17.93 9.32
CA ASP A 74 -16.09 -17.01 9.16
C ASP A 74 -16.02 -16.45 7.73
N VAL A 75 -16.25 -17.29 6.71
CA VAL A 75 -16.28 -16.84 5.30
C VAL A 75 -17.47 -15.89 5.04
N SER A 76 -18.66 -16.21 5.56
CA SER A 76 -19.83 -15.34 5.39
C SER A 76 -19.61 -13.98 6.07
N VAL A 77 -19.09 -13.97 7.30
CA VAL A 77 -18.82 -12.75 8.06
C VAL A 77 -17.74 -11.90 7.38
N ALA A 78 -16.66 -12.52 6.87
CA ALA A 78 -15.63 -11.81 6.13
C ALA A 78 -16.17 -11.21 4.82
N CYS A 79 -17.01 -11.96 4.09
CA CYS A 79 -17.68 -11.49 2.88
C CYS A 79 -18.60 -10.30 3.19
N ASP A 80 -19.46 -10.40 4.21
CA ASP A 80 -20.38 -9.33 4.59
C ASP A 80 -19.61 -8.09 5.07
N THR A 81 -18.50 -8.27 5.78
CA THR A 81 -17.58 -7.19 6.17
C THR A 81 -16.99 -6.48 4.95
N ALA A 82 -16.53 -7.22 3.95
CA ALA A 82 -16.00 -6.65 2.71
C ALA A 82 -17.06 -5.85 1.94
N LEU A 83 -18.29 -6.40 1.83
CA LEU A 83 -19.40 -5.70 1.19
C LEU A 83 -19.79 -4.42 1.95
N GLN A 84 -19.72 -4.44 3.28
CA GLN A 84 -19.92 -3.25 4.09
C GLN A 84 -18.82 -2.21 3.83
N MET A 85 -17.54 -2.61 3.75
CA MET A 85 -16.45 -1.71 3.37
C MET A 85 -16.70 -1.07 2.00
N VAL A 86 -17.17 -1.84 1.01
CA VAL A 86 -17.55 -1.29 -0.31
C VAL A 86 -18.68 -0.27 -0.18
N ALA A 87 -19.73 -0.59 0.58
CA ALA A 87 -20.85 0.32 0.83
C ALA A 87 -20.40 1.61 1.55
N ASP A 88 -19.40 1.51 2.44
CA ASP A 88 -18.81 2.61 3.18
C ASP A 88 -17.87 3.49 2.33
N GLY A 89 -17.44 3.00 1.17
CA GLY A 89 -16.65 3.76 0.18
C GLY A 89 -15.26 3.19 -0.12
N ALA A 90 -14.95 1.95 0.25
CA ALA A 90 -13.75 1.28 -0.25
C ALA A 90 -13.84 1.06 -1.76
N SER A 91 -12.80 1.46 -2.47
CA SER A 91 -12.67 1.25 -3.92
C SER A 91 -11.95 -0.06 -4.27
N ILE A 92 -11.27 -0.65 -3.30
CA ILE A 92 -10.56 -1.93 -3.40
C ILE A 92 -10.56 -2.60 -2.02
N ILE A 93 -10.66 -3.93 -2.01
CA ILE A 93 -10.55 -4.74 -0.79
C ILE A 93 -9.22 -5.47 -0.82
N ASP A 94 -8.46 -5.41 0.27
CA ASP A 94 -7.17 -6.09 0.41
C ASP A 94 -7.31 -7.22 1.43
N VAL A 95 -7.23 -8.45 0.94
CA VAL A 95 -7.46 -9.67 1.71
C VAL A 95 -6.11 -10.24 2.13
N GLY A 96 -5.91 -10.46 3.44
CA GLY A 96 -4.67 -11.01 3.98
C GLY A 96 -4.91 -12.19 4.92
N GLY A 97 -4.30 -13.35 4.64
CA GLY A 97 -4.41 -14.56 5.48
C GLY A 97 -3.26 -14.74 6.48
N GLU A 98 -2.20 -13.96 6.33
CA GLU A 98 -1.01 -13.96 7.18
C GLU A 98 -0.86 -12.59 7.87
N SER A 99 -0.63 -12.59 9.19
CA SER A 99 -0.29 -11.36 9.90
C SER A 99 1.16 -10.99 9.60
N THR A 100 1.38 -9.79 9.07
CA THR A 100 2.72 -9.23 8.81
C THR A 100 3.16 -8.26 9.92
N ARG A 101 2.46 -8.27 11.05
CA ARG A 101 2.79 -7.47 12.24
C ARG A 101 4.13 -7.93 12.85
N PRO A 102 4.86 -7.03 13.54
CA PRO A 102 6.07 -7.41 14.27
C PRO A 102 5.83 -8.62 15.18
N GLY A 103 6.69 -9.64 15.08
CA GLY A 103 6.63 -10.86 15.91
C GLY A 103 5.60 -11.91 15.47
N ALA A 104 4.94 -11.74 14.32
CA ALA A 104 4.00 -12.75 13.81
C ALA A 104 4.73 -13.96 13.21
N ALA A 105 4.20 -15.16 13.46
CA ALA A 105 4.72 -16.41 12.89
C ALA A 105 4.33 -16.57 11.42
N LEU A 106 5.21 -17.21 10.64
CA LEU A 106 4.94 -17.59 9.26
C LEU A 106 3.80 -18.61 9.19
N VAL A 107 2.86 -18.40 8.27
CA VAL A 107 1.74 -19.29 8.02
C VAL A 107 2.07 -20.21 6.82
N PRO A 108 1.87 -21.53 6.89
CA PRO A 108 2.05 -22.40 5.73
C PRO A 108 1.14 -21.99 4.56
N GLU A 109 1.58 -22.21 3.32
CA GLU A 109 0.84 -21.83 2.10
C GLU A 109 -0.60 -22.38 2.09
N GLU A 110 -0.77 -23.67 2.37
CA GLU A 110 -2.08 -24.33 2.41
C GLU A 110 -3.03 -23.67 3.40
N GLU A 111 -2.51 -23.21 4.54
CA GLU A 111 -3.30 -22.54 5.58
C GLU A 111 -3.70 -21.13 5.16
N GLU A 112 -2.80 -20.39 4.51
CA GLU A 112 -3.09 -19.06 3.98
C GLU A 112 -4.12 -19.12 2.84
N ILE A 113 -4.00 -20.12 1.94
CA ILE A 113 -4.98 -20.39 0.87
C ILE A 113 -6.35 -20.72 1.48
N ARG A 114 -6.40 -21.62 2.48
CA ARG A 114 -7.64 -22.00 3.16
C ARG A 114 -8.37 -20.80 3.76
N ARG A 115 -7.63 -19.78 4.23
CA ARG A 115 -8.18 -18.55 4.80
C ARG A 115 -8.66 -17.57 3.73
N THR A 116 -7.91 -17.42 2.64
CA THR A 116 -8.08 -16.33 1.67
C THR A 116 -8.97 -16.71 0.49
N ALA A 117 -8.72 -17.83 -0.18
CA ALA A 117 -9.39 -18.20 -1.42
C ALA A 117 -10.92 -18.31 -1.29
N PRO A 118 -11.50 -18.94 -0.24
CA PRO A 118 -12.95 -18.99 -0.07
C PRO A 118 -13.59 -17.60 0.14
N VAL A 119 -12.91 -16.70 0.84
CA VAL A 119 -13.38 -15.34 1.10
C VAL A 119 -13.34 -14.51 -0.19
N ILE A 120 -12.26 -14.60 -0.96
CA ILE A 120 -12.12 -13.92 -2.25
C ILE A 120 -13.23 -14.37 -3.21
N ALA A 121 -13.44 -15.69 -3.33
CA ALA A 121 -14.51 -16.25 -4.16
C ALA A 121 -15.91 -15.77 -3.72
N ALA A 122 -16.16 -15.73 -2.40
CA ALA A 122 -17.44 -15.26 -1.85
C ALA A 122 -17.69 -13.76 -2.13
N ILE A 123 -16.65 -12.92 -2.03
CA ILE A 123 -16.73 -11.49 -2.36
C ILE A 123 -16.98 -11.32 -3.86
N ARG A 124 -16.19 -11.99 -4.72
CA ARG A 124 -16.31 -11.90 -6.18
C ARG A 124 -17.69 -12.33 -6.68
N ALA A 125 -18.31 -13.34 -6.05
CA ALA A 125 -19.66 -13.77 -6.40
C ALA A 125 -20.75 -12.70 -6.17
N LYS A 126 -20.46 -11.65 -5.39
CA LYS A 126 -21.43 -10.61 -4.99
C LYS A 126 -21.01 -9.18 -5.37
N SER A 127 -19.77 -8.96 -5.80
CA SER A 127 -19.21 -7.64 -6.05
C SER A 127 -18.14 -7.66 -7.14
N GLU A 128 -18.15 -6.61 -7.96
CA GLU A 128 -17.12 -6.38 -8.97
C GLU A 128 -15.92 -5.58 -8.47
N VAL A 129 -15.92 -5.18 -7.18
CA VAL A 129 -14.82 -4.42 -6.59
C VAL A 129 -13.47 -5.12 -6.86
N PRO A 130 -12.41 -4.39 -7.22
CA PRO A 130 -11.07 -4.95 -7.25
C PRO A 130 -10.71 -5.60 -5.91
N ILE A 131 -10.05 -6.76 -5.99
CA ILE A 131 -9.60 -7.50 -4.82
C ILE A 131 -8.09 -7.64 -4.91
N SER A 132 -7.39 -7.09 -3.93
CA SER A 132 -5.96 -7.27 -3.70
C SER A 132 -5.74 -8.47 -2.78
N ILE A 133 -4.73 -9.28 -3.07
CA ILE A 133 -4.22 -10.32 -2.18
C ILE A 133 -2.93 -9.83 -1.51
N ASP A 134 -2.94 -9.67 -0.19
CA ASP A 134 -1.78 -9.37 0.65
C ASP A 134 -1.02 -10.68 0.94
N THR A 135 -0.08 -11.03 0.05
CA THR A 135 0.71 -12.25 0.16
C THR A 135 2.10 -12.07 -0.41
N ARG A 136 3.03 -12.91 0.06
CA ARG A 136 4.42 -12.97 -0.38
C ARG A 136 4.76 -14.27 -1.12
N LYS A 137 3.76 -15.13 -1.35
CA LYS A 137 3.92 -16.54 -1.78
C LYS A 137 3.21 -16.75 -3.11
N ALA A 138 3.93 -17.28 -4.10
CA ALA A 138 3.41 -17.45 -5.46
C ALA A 138 2.23 -18.42 -5.51
N VAL A 139 2.27 -19.50 -4.72
CA VAL A 139 1.17 -20.48 -4.65
C VAL A 139 -0.12 -19.83 -4.14
N VAL A 140 -0.01 -18.98 -3.11
CA VAL A 140 -1.17 -18.23 -2.57
C VAL A 140 -1.71 -17.24 -3.61
N LEU A 141 -0.82 -16.54 -4.34
CA LEU A 141 -1.24 -15.66 -5.43
C LEU A 141 -2.01 -16.45 -6.51
N ALA A 142 -1.51 -17.60 -6.95
CA ALA A 142 -2.17 -18.40 -7.99
C ALA A 142 -3.61 -18.76 -7.59
N GLU A 143 -3.80 -19.29 -6.37
CA GLU A 143 -5.13 -19.65 -5.85
C GLU A 143 -6.04 -18.42 -5.64
N ALA A 144 -5.47 -17.29 -5.22
CA ALA A 144 -6.23 -16.05 -5.08
C ALA A 144 -6.72 -15.52 -6.42
N LEU A 145 -5.91 -15.61 -7.49
CA LEU A 145 -6.29 -15.21 -8.84
C LEU A 145 -7.42 -16.10 -9.38
N GLU A 146 -7.32 -17.42 -9.23
CA GLU A 146 -8.39 -18.36 -9.60
C GLU A 146 -9.69 -18.07 -8.83
N ALA A 147 -9.60 -17.63 -7.57
CA ALA A 147 -10.74 -17.22 -6.77
C ALA A 147 -11.33 -15.84 -7.16
N GLY A 148 -10.62 -15.04 -7.96
CA GLY A 148 -11.09 -13.73 -8.45
C GLY A 148 -10.40 -12.50 -7.88
N ALA A 149 -9.20 -12.65 -7.29
CA ALA A 149 -8.30 -11.53 -7.03
C ALA A 149 -7.77 -10.91 -8.32
N SER A 150 -7.40 -9.63 -8.28
CA SER A 150 -7.04 -8.84 -9.45
C SER A 150 -5.86 -7.90 -9.22
N LEU A 151 -5.16 -8.01 -8.08
CA LEU A 151 -3.97 -7.23 -7.72
C LEU A 151 -3.13 -8.01 -6.70
N THR A 152 -1.81 -8.01 -6.86
CA THR A 152 -0.87 -8.58 -5.89
C THR A 152 -0.32 -7.48 -4.99
N ASN A 153 -0.36 -7.67 -3.66
CA ASN A 153 0.26 -6.78 -2.70
C ASN A 153 1.29 -7.54 -1.87
N ASP A 154 2.57 -7.27 -2.10
CA ASP A 154 3.67 -7.99 -1.45
C ASP A 154 4.47 -7.06 -0.53
N VAL A 155 4.30 -7.27 0.78
CA VAL A 155 5.00 -6.54 1.82
C VAL A 155 6.52 -6.81 1.86
N SER A 156 7.01 -7.88 1.24
CA SER A 156 8.45 -8.14 1.08
C SER A 156 9.05 -7.40 -0.11
N GLY A 157 8.20 -6.85 -1.00
CA GLY A 157 8.65 -6.21 -2.22
C GLY A 157 9.22 -7.21 -3.23
N PHE A 158 8.65 -8.42 -3.33
CA PHE A 158 9.04 -9.48 -4.27
C PHE A 158 10.43 -10.07 -4.00
N THR A 159 10.81 -10.16 -2.72
CA THR A 159 12.09 -10.77 -2.31
C THR A 159 11.93 -12.07 -1.53
N PHE A 160 10.71 -12.42 -1.12
CA PHE A 160 10.45 -13.64 -0.34
C PHE A 160 10.38 -14.89 -1.23
N ASP A 161 9.47 -14.91 -2.20
CA ASP A 161 9.31 -16.01 -3.16
C ASP A 161 9.75 -15.58 -4.57
N PRO A 162 10.81 -16.18 -5.14
CA PRO A 162 11.32 -15.82 -6.46
C PRO A 162 10.33 -16.13 -7.59
N ALA A 163 9.31 -16.97 -7.38
CA ALA A 163 8.29 -17.28 -8.37
C ALA A 163 7.17 -16.22 -8.44
N LEU A 164 7.04 -15.36 -7.44
CA LEU A 164 5.93 -14.40 -7.34
C LEU A 164 5.96 -13.34 -8.45
N ALA A 165 7.15 -12.81 -8.77
CA ALA A 165 7.30 -11.79 -9.81
C ALA A 165 6.99 -12.34 -11.22
N PRO A 166 7.58 -13.47 -11.66
CA PRO A 166 7.20 -14.10 -12.93
C PRO A 166 5.70 -14.44 -13.02
N LEU A 167 5.10 -14.95 -11.94
CA LEU A 167 3.67 -15.26 -11.91
C LEU A 167 2.82 -13.99 -12.06
N THR A 168 3.17 -12.91 -11.36
CA THR A 168 2.47 -11.62 -11.45
C THR A 168 2.53 -11.06 -12.87
N ALA A 169 3.71 -11.12 -13.51
CA ALA A 169 3.89 -10.73 -14.91
C ALA A 169 3.04 -11.58 -15.87
N GLN A 170 3.07 -12.91 -15.69
CA GLN A 170 2.30 -13.86 -16.51
C GLN A 170 0.79 -13.64 -16.39
N ALA A 171 0.30 -13.37 -15.18
CA ALA A 171 -1.10 -13.09 -14.91
C ALA A 171 -1.55 -11.72 -15.43
N GLY A 172 -0.61 -10.79 -15.67
CA GLY A 172 -0.91 -9.44 -16.13
C GLY A 172 -1.66 -8.59 -15.11
N VAL A 173 -1.52 -8.90 -13.81
CA VAL A 173 -2.16 -8.15 -12.73
C VAL A 173 -1.21 -7.07 -12.16
N PRO A 174 -1.74 -5.98 -11.58
CA PRO A 174 -0.90 -4.99 -10.93
C PRO A 174 -0.11 -5.55 -9.75
N ALA A 175 1.07 -4.99 -9.54
CA ALA A 175 2.01 -5.37 -8.49
C ALA A 175 2.21 -4.20 -7.51
N CYS A 176 1.87 -4.39 -6.23
CA CYS A 176 2.24 -3.47 -5.16
C CYS A 176 3.52 -3.96 -4.48
N ILE A 177 4.58 -3.16 -4.60
CA ILE A 177 5.89 -3.38 -3.97
C ILE A 177 6.00 -2.52 -2.71
N MET A 178 6.27 -3.15 -1.57
CA MET A 178 6.55 -2.44 -0.33
C MET A 178 8.03 -2.56 0.05
N HIS A 179 8.57 -1.51 0.68
CA HIS A 179 9.84 -1.62 1.38
C HIS A 179 9.65 -2.15 2.81
N ALA A 180 10.33 -3.24 3.13
CA ALA A 180 10.58 -3.70 4.50
C ALA A 180 12.08 -3.98 4.70
N GLN A 181 12.61 -3.67 5.89
CA GLN A 181 13.97 -4.05 6.29
C GLN A 181 13.90 -5.13 7.37
N GLY A 182 14.53 -6.27 7.12
CA GLY A 182 14.51 -7.43 8.03
C GLY A 182 13.21 -8.23 7.98
N ASP A 183 13.19 -9.35 8.70
CA ASP A 183 11.99 -10.19 8.82
C ASP A 183 10.99 -9.58 9.80
N PRO A 184 9.67 -9.80 9.65
CA PRO A 184 8.67 -9.29 10.60
C PRO A 184 8.97 -9.60 12.08
N GLU A 185 9.62 -10.74 12.36
CA GLU A 185 10.04 -11.12 13.71
C GLU A 185 11.11 -10.19 14.31
N THR A 186 12.09 -9.76 13.50
CA THR A 186 13.30 -9.04 13.96
C THR A 186 13.42 -7.62 13.43
N MET A 187 12.55 -7.18 12.51
CA MET A 187 12.70 -5.90 11.79
C MET A 187 12.76 -4.67 12.70
N GLN A 188 12.21 -4.74 13.90
CA GLN A 188 12.24 -3.62 14.86
C GLN A 188 13.50 -3.59 15.72
N GLU A 189 14.38 -4.58 15.61
CA GLU A 189 15.63 -4.68 16.35
C GLU A 189 16.70 -3.79 15.69
N ASN A 190 16.78 -2.53 16.14
CA ASN A 190 17.81 -1.56 15.73
C ASN A 190 17.93 -1.37 14.20
N PRO A 191 16.84 -0.97 13.50
CA PRO A 191 16.90 -0.72 12.06
C PRO A 191 17.80 0.47 11.76
N GLN A 192 18.78 0.27 10.87
CA GLN A 192 19.77 1.29 10.49
C GLN A 192 19.65 1.63 9.01
N TYR A 193 19.66 2.93 8.74
CA TYR A 193 19.70 3.53 7.41
C TYR A 193 20.77 4.62 7.42
N ALA A 194 21.46 4.78 6.29
CA ALA A 194 22.38 5.90 6.12
C ALA A 194 21.57 7.18 5.85
N ASP A 195 20.57 7.07 4.99
CA ASP A 195 19.54 8.07 4.73
C ASP A 195 18.25 7.32 4.44
N VAL A 196 17.35 7.23 5.42
CA VAL A 196 16.14 6.40 5.29
C VAL A 196 15.27 6.78 4.09
N LEU A 197 15.26 8.05 3.70
CA LEU A 197 14.43 8.50 2.59
C LEU A 197 15.04 8.03 1.26
N LEU A 198 16.33 8.26 1.06
CA LEU A 198 17.03 7.86 -0.17
C LEU A 198 17.27 6.35 -0.26
N ASP A 199 17.53 5.67 0.87
CA ASP A 199 17.71 4.22 0.93
C ASP A 199 16.44 3.49 0.48
N ILE A 200 15.26 3.97 0.91
CA ILE A 200 13.98 3.39 0.52
C ILE A 200 13.63 3.73 -0.93
N TYR A 201 13.95 4.96 -1.37
CA TYR A 201 13.77 5.34 -2.77
C TYR A 201 14.60 4.43 -3.69
N ASP A 202 15.88 4.20 -3.37
CA ASP A 202 16.78 3.38 -4.17
C ASP A 202 16.36 1.91 -4.18
N PHE A 203 15.91 1.38 -3.04
CA PHE A 203 15.34 0.03 -2.97
C PHE A 203 14.12 -0.10 -3.88
N LEU A 204 13.14 0.80 -3.75
CA LEU A 204 11.92 0.74 -4.56
C LEU A 204 12.23 0.90 -6.05
N SER A 205 13.15 1.79 -6.43
CA SER A 205 13.62 1.92 -7.81
C SER A 205 14.21 0.61 -8.33
N THR A 206 15.07 -0.03 -7.53
CA THR A 206 15.68 -1.32 -7.90
C THR A 206 14.62 -2.42 -8.06
N GLN A 207 13.62 -2.46 -7.18
CA GLN A 207 12.54 -3.44 -7.27
C GLN A 207 11.62 -3.19 -8.48
N ILE A 208 11.37 -1.93 -8.83
CA ILE A 208 10.65 -1.58 -10.07
C ILE A 208 11.39 -2.15 -11.28
N ASP A 209 12.70 -1.89 -11.39
CA ASP A 209 13.51 -2.34 -12.53
C ASP A 209 13.52 -3.87 -12.62
N ARG A 210 13.61 -4.57 -11.48
CA ARG A 210 13.50 -6.04 -11.42
C ARG A 210 12.15 -6.57 -11.89
N LEU A 211 11.05 -5.91 -11.53
CA LEU A 211 9.73 -6.30 -11.99
C LEU A 211 9.56 -6.04 -13.50
N GLU A 212 10.09 -4.93 -14.01
CA GLU A 212 10.13 -4.66 -15.46
C GLU A 212 10.89 -5.74 -16.22
N ASP A 213 12.04 -6.20 -15.70
CA ASP A 213 12.83 -7.28 -16.29
C ASP A 213 12.06 -8.62 -16.36
N THR A 214 11.09 -8.85 -15.47
CA THR A 214 10.18 -10.01 -15.52
C THR A 214 8.99 -9.83 -16.46
N GLY A 215 8.75 -8.61 -16.96
CA GLY A 215 7.65 -8.28 -17.88
C GLY A 215 6.47 -7.55 -17.23
N VAL A 216 6.53 -7.19 -15.94
CA VAL A 216 5.53 -6.31 -15.34
C VAL A 216 5.73 -4.90 -15.88
N VAL A 217 4.70 -4.31 -16.46
CA VAL A 217 4.78 -2.93 -16.95
C VAL A 217 4.76 -1.94 -15.78
N ARG A 218 5.62 -0.91 -15.82
CA ARG A 218 5.74 0.10 -14.73
C ARG A 218 4.42 0.80 -14.44
N GLU A 219 3.57 1.00 -15.43
CA GLU A 219 2.23 1.57 -15.28
C GLU A 219 1.27 0.70 -14.44
N GLN A 220 1.63 -0.56 -14.17
CA GLN A 220 0.89 -1.49 -13.31
C GLN A 220 1.61 -1.76 -11.98
N ILE A 221 2.67 -1.00 -11.66
CA ILE A 221 3.39 -1.10 -10.39
C ILE A 221 2.93 0.00 -9.44
N VAL A 222 2.62 -0.34 -8.19
CA VAL A 222 2.33 0.57 -7.08
C VAL A 222 3.46 0.47 -6.04
N VAL A 223 3.89 1.59 -5.46
CA VAL A 223 4.95 1.62 -4.44
C VAL A 223 4.42 1.96 -3.06
N ASP A 224 4.86 1.23 -2.03
CA ASP A 224 4.62 1.55 -0.62
C ASP A 224 5.96 1.74 0.13
N PRO A 225 6.23 2.92 0.71
CA PRO A 225 7.43 3.15 1.55
C PRO A 225 7.51 2.28 2.81
N GLY A 226 6.43 1.57 3.17
CA GLY A 226 6.36 0.57 4.22
C GLY A 226 6.48 1.16 5.61
N ILE A 227 5.69 2.17 5.94
CA ILE A 227 5.71 2.82 7.27
C ILE A 227 5.63 1.76 8.38
N GLY A 228 6.51 1.80 9.38
CA GLY A 228 6.49 0.85 10.49
C GLY A 228 7.02 -0.56 10.17
N PHE A 229 7.56 -0.81 8.99
CA PHE A 229 8.27 -2.05 8.64
C PHE A 229 9.78 -1.81 8.60
N GLY A 230 10.47 -2.21 9.66
CA GLY A 230 11.91 -2.01 9.79
C GLY A 230 12.33 -0.55 10.00
N LYS A 231 11.58 0.24 10.77
CA LYS A 231 11.74 1.70 10.84
C LYS A 231 11.45 2.24 12.24
N THR A 232 12.33 3.12 12.73
CA THR A 232 12.11 3.88 13.97
C THR A 232 10.97 4.90 13.83
N LEU A 233 10.56 5.52 14.94
CA LEU A 233 9.57 6.60 14.90
C LEU A 233 10.05 7.76 14.00
N GLU A 234 11.29 8.19 14.19
CA GLU A 234 11.92 9.27 13.44
C GLU A 234 11.97 8.94 11.95
N HIS A 235 12.35 7.71 11.58
CA HIS A 235 12.34 7.26 10.19
C HIS A 235 10.96 7.37 9.55
N ASN A 236 9.92 6.90 10.24
CA ASN A 236 8.54 7.00 9.76
C ASN A 236 8.11 8.46 9.57
N LEU A 237 8.48 9.36 10.49
CA LEU A 237 8.16 10.78 10.37
C LEU A 237 8.94 11.48 9.24
N VAL A 238 10.16 11.05 8.93
CA VAL A 238 10.91 11.54 7.76
C VAL A 238 10.19 11.14 6.48
N LEU A 239 9.77 9.87 6.36
CA LEU A 239 9.05 9.39 5.18
C LEU A 239 7.70 10.08 4.98
N LEU A 240 6.90 10.19 6.05
CA LEU A 240 5.58 10.83 5.98
C LEU A 240 5.64 12.31 5.57
N ARG A 241 6.71 13.01 5.92
CA ARG A 241 6.95 14.41 5.52
C ARG A 241 7.37 14.56 4.06
N ASN A 242 7.90 13.50 3.46
CA ASN A 242 8.55 13.52 2.14
C ASN A 242 7.97 12.47 1.18
N LEU A 243 6.69 12.14 1.31
CA LEU A 243 6.03 11.14 0.44
C LEU A 243 6.05 11.58 -1.03
N SER A 244 6.03 12.89 -1.28
CA SER A 244 6.07 13.43 -2.63
C SER A 244 7.31 13.04 -3.44
N LEU A 245 8.44 12.71 -2.78
CA LEU A 245 9.65 12.21 -3.43
C LEU A 245 9.38 10.97 -4.29
N PHE A 246 8.55 10.05 -3.78
CA PHE A 246 8.31 8.75 -4.43
C PHE A 246 7.56 8.88 -5.76
N HIS A 247 6.93 10.02 -6.06
CA HIS A 247 6.38 10.26 -7.41
C HIS A 247 7.47 10.26 -8.49
N GLY A 248 8.73 10.55 -8.12
CA GLY A 248 9.90 10.46 -8.99
C GLY A 248 10.19 9.04 -9.53
N LEU A 249 9.64 8.00 -8.88
CA LEU A 249 9.71 6.62 -9.35
C LEU A 249 8.81 6.36 -10.56
N GLY A 250 7.82 7.23 -10.82
CA GLY A 250 6.90 7.05 -11.94
C GLY A 250 5.74 6.09 -11.67
N CYS A 251 5.55 5.67 -10.41
CA CYS A 251 4.47 4.77 -9.99
C CYS A 251 3.44 5.51 -9.11
N PRO A 252 2.19 5.02 -8.98
CA PRO A 252 1.29 5.40 -7.91
C PRO A 252 1.83 4.98 -6.54
N ILE A 253 1.49 5.73 -5.50
CA ILE A 253 1.93 5.50 -4.14
C ILE A 253 0.75 4.95 -3.32
N LEU A 254 1.02 3.90 -2.55
CA LEU A 254 0.16 3.38 -1.50
C LEU A 254 0.73 3.73 -0.13
N LEU A 255 -0.16 4.11 0.79
CA LEU A 255 0.20 4.39 2.17
C LEU A 255 -0.67 3.60 3.14
N GLY A 256 -0.06 2.68 3.87
CA GLY A 256 -0.64 2.05 5.06
C GLY A 256 -0.18 2.72 6.34
N VAL A 257 -1.02 3.57 6.96
CA VAL A 257 -0.75 4.17 8.29
C VAL A 257 -1.80 3.83 9.34
N SER A 258 -2.89 3.18 8.93
CA SER A 258 -4.06 2.95 9.79
C SER A 258 -3.70 2.19 11.07
N ARG A 259 -4.03 2.81 12.20
CA ARG A 259 -3.88 2.31 13.58
C ARG A 259 -2.43 1.97 14.01
N LYS A 260 -1.41 2.42 13.27
CA LYS A 260 0.01 2.15 13.59
C LYS A 260 0.45 2.75 14.92
N GLY A 261 1.46 2.14 15.53
CA GLY A 261 1.91 2.45 16.91
C GLY A 261 2.36 3.90 17.12
N PHE A 262 2.91 4.56 16.09
CA PHE A 262 3.31 5.97 16.20
C PHE A 262 2.14 6.91 16.48
N ILE A 263 0.94 6.57 15.99
CA ILE A 263 -0.29 7.33 16.23
C ILE A 263 -0.64 7.28 17.72
N GLY A 264 -0.49 6.11 18.34
CA GLY A 264 -0.72 5.97 19.78
C GLY A 264 0.30 6.75 20.61
N LYS A 265 1.56 6.78 20.17
CA LYS A 265 2.65 7.50 20.86
C LYS A 265 2.50 9.03 20.76
N ILE A 266 2.30 9.57 19.56
CA ILE A 266 2.24 11.02 19.31
C ILE A 266 0.85 11.58 19.59
N GLY A 267 -0.19 10.86 19.15
CA GLY A 267 -1.58 11.28 19.29
C GLY A 267 -2.23 10.92 20.62
N HIS A 268 -1.46 10.38 21.57
CA HIS A 268 -1.93 9.98 22.91
C HIS A 268 -3.14 9.02 22.88
N ALA A 269 -3.14 8.08 21.95
CA ALA A 269 -4.18 7.05 21.76
C ALA A 269 -3.61 5.64 22.05
N PRO A 270 -3.44 5.25 23.33
CA PRO A 270 -2.83 3.97 23.69
C PRO A 270 -3.62 2.79 23.13
N ASP A 271 -4.96 2.86 23.17
CA ASP A 271 -5.85 1.88 22.55
C ASP A 271 -5.80 1.97 21.02
N VAL A 272 -5.65 0.82 20.37
CA VAL A 272 -5.62 0.66 18.90
C VAL A 272 -6.95 1.11 18.28
N ALA A 273 -8.08 0.82 18.94
CA ALA A 273 -9.41 1.18 18.43
C ALA A 273 -9.62 2.71 18.40
N ALA A 274 -8.94 3.45 19.28
CA ALA A 274 -9.03 4.90 19.35
C ALA A 274 -8.15 5.65 18.33
N ARG A 275 -7.43 4.93 17.45
CA ARG A 275 -6.43 5.54 16.53
C ARG A 275 -7.01 6.01 15.19
N ALA A 276 -8.30 5.84 14.93
CA ALA A 276 -8.92 6.26 13.67
C ALA A 276 -8.71 7.76 13.38
N PRO A 277 -8.93 8.71 14.32
CA PRO A 277 -8.76 10.15 14.03
C PRO A 277 -7.34 10.51 13.61
N GLY A 278 -6.32 9.97 14.31
CA GLY A 278 -4.93 10.20 13.96
C GLY A 278 -4.53 9.53 12.65
N SER A 279 -5.11 8.36 12.34
CA SER A 279 -4.88 7.66 11.06
C SER A 279 -5.40 8.49 9.88
N ILE A 280 -6.60 9.04 10.03
CA ILE A 280 -7.25 9.89 9.04
C ILE A 280 -6.43 11.17 8.83
N ALA A 281 -6.00 11.83 9.92
CA ALA A 281 -5.20 13.04 9.81
C ALA A 281 -3.91 12.83 9.00
N VAL A 282 -3.18 11.74 9.25
CA VAL A 282 -1.97 11.39 8.50
C VAL A 282 -2.30 10.98 7.06
N GLY A 283 -3.40 10.25 6.85
CA GLY A 283 -3.88 9.89 5.51
C GLY A 283 -4.20 11.12 4.65
N LEU A 284 -4.91 12.11 5.19
CA LEU A 284 -5.20 13.37 4.49
C LEU A 284 -3.93 14.18 4.18
N ALA A 285 -2.95 14.19 5.09
CA ALA A 285 -1.64 14.80 4.83
C ALA A 285 -0.87 14.12 3.69
N ALA A 286 -1.07 12.81 3.50
CA ALA A 286 -0.51 12.06 2.38
C ALA A 286 -1.24 12.37 1.07
N LEU A 287 -2.57 12.47 1.08
CA LEU A 287 -3.35 12.91 -0.10
C LEU A 287 -2.96 14.31 -0.56
N ALA A 288 -2.64 15.21 0.38
CA ALA A 288 -2.12 16.55 0.07
C ALA A 288 -0.73 16.52 -0.60
N GLN A 289 0.01 15.42 -0.46
CA GLN A 289 1.26 15.16 -1.18
C GLN A 289 1.06 14.31 -2.46
N GLY A 290 -0.19 14.02 -2.83
CA GLY A 290 -0.55 13.33 -4.07
C GLY A 290 -0.54 11.81 -4.00
N VAL A 291 -0.49 11.20 -2.81
CA VAL A 291 -0.63 9.74 -2.65
C VAL A 291 -1.99 9.29 -3.19
N GLN A 292 -2.00 8.18 -3.93
CA GLN A 292 -3.18 7.68 -4.63
C GLN A 292 -3.97 6.66 -3.81
N PHE A 293 -3.31 5.76 -3.06
CA PHE A 293 -4.00 4.77 -2.24
C PHE A 293 -3.82 5.02 -0.74
N LEU A 294 -4.91 5.00 0.01
CA LEU A 294 -4.90 4.89 1.46
C LEU A 294 -5.37 3.50 1.86
N ARG A 295 -4.50 2.73 2.53
CA ARG A 295 -4.82 1.39 3.05
C ARG A 295 -5.28 1.50 4.51
N VAL A 296 -6.55 1.21 4.78
CA VAL A 296 -7.23 1.56 6.04
C VAL A 296 -8.13 0.47 6.62
N HIS A 297 -8.27 0.46 7.95
CA HIS A 297 -9.27 -0.33 8.66
C HIS A 297 -10.61 0.42 8.76
N ASP A 298 -10.56 1.71 9.09
CA ASP A 298 -11.72 2.57 9.35
C ASP A 298 -12.25 3.21 8.04
N VAL A 299 -12.89 2.38 7.20
CA VAL A 299 -13.27 2.77 5.83
C VAL A 299 -14.31 3.90 5.83
N ALA A 300 -15.40 3.78 6.59
CA ALA A 300 -16.49 4.76 6.59
C ALA A 300 -16.01 6.15 7.01
N GLU A 301 -15.24 6.23 8.09
CA GLU A 301 -14.68 7.47 8.62
C GLU A 301 -13.64 8.06 7.66
N THR A 302 -12.80 7.22 7.05
CA THR A 302 -11.84 7.67 6.04
C THR A 302 -12.56 8.21 4.81
N ALA A 303 -13.56 7.51 4.29
CA ALA A 303 -14.33 7.95 3.12
C ALA A 303 -15.11 9.24 3.39
N GLN A 304 -15.67 9.40 4.60
CA GLN A 304 -16.27 10.67 5.02
C GLN A 304 -15.23 11.80 5.01
N ALA A 305 -14.07 11.59 5.63
CA ALA A 305 -13.01 12.59 5.70
C ALA A 305 -12.45 12.96 4.33
N VAL A 306 -12.23 11.98 3.45
CA VAL A 306 -11.74 12.19 2.07
C VAL A 306 -12.75 13.02 1.27
N ARG A 307 -14.04 12.71 1.32
CA ARG A 307 -15.09 13.51 0.63
C ARG A 307 -15.11 14.97 1.10
N LEU A 308 -15.00 15.19 2.41
CA LEU A 308 -14.94 16.56 2.97
C LEU A 308 -13.65 17.27 2.54
N TRP A 309 -12.50 16.60 2.64
CA TRP A 309 -11.20 17.15 2.22
C TRP A 309 -11.19 17.52 0.73
N GLN A 310 -11.74 16.68 -0.13
CA GLN A 310 -11.87 16.97 -1.57
C GLN A 310 -12.80 18.15 -1.87
N SER A 311 -13.77 18.44 -1.00
CA SER A 311 -14.76 19.50 -1.21
C SER A 311 -14.25 20.90 -0.85
N VAL A 312 -13.13 21.00 -0.12
CA VAL A 312 -12.60 22.27 0.41
C VAL A 312 -11.21 22.63 -0.11
N ARG A 313 -10.75 21.95 -1.17
CA ARG A 313 -9.43 22.15 -1.80
C ARG A 313 -9.54 22.83 -3.16
#